data_AF-A0A1G2CNY5-F1
#
_entry.id   AF-A0A1G2CNY5-F1
#
_cell.length_a   1.000
_cell.length_b   1.000
_cell.length_c   1.000
_cell.angle_alpha   90.00
_cell.angle_beta   90.00
_cell.angle_gamma   90.00
#
_symmetry.space_group_name_H-M   'P 1'
#
loop_
_entity.id
_entity.type
_entity.pdbx_description
1 polymer ?
#
loop_
_entity_poly.entity_id
_entity_poly.type
_entity_poly.pdbx_seq_one_letter_code
_entity_poly.pdbx_strand_id
1 'polypeptide(L)'
;MLKKLDPERAKNIDRQNPRRLIRALEIILSSKKPVPSLKKESNYEILKIGLKINKKKLRENIENRLKKDLRRGIITESARLHKKGLSWKRMEELGLEYRLLAKFLQNFISKKELKEKLKTEIWRYAKRQLTWFKKEKDIFWISSKPAACRLVKNFLC
;
A
#
# COMPACT_ATOMS: atom_id res chain seq x y z
N MET A 1 5.43 26.69 -13.56
CA MET A 1 6.69 26.66 -12.79
C MET A 1 7.54 25.43 -13.09
N LEU A 2 7.10 24.21 -12.77
CA LEU A 2 7.91 22.99 -12.97
C LEU A 2 8.47 22.82 -14.39
N LYS A 3 7.68 23.09 -15.45
CA LYS A 3 8.15 23.02 -16.86
C LYS A 3 9.36 23.92 -17.15
N LYS A 4 9.52 25.03 -16.42
CA LYS A 4 10.68 25.95 -16.56
C LYS A 4 11.91 25.44 -15.79
N LEU A 5 11.68 24.80 -14.65
CA LEU A 5 12.74 24.37 -13.73
C LEU A 5 13.28 22.96 -14.02
N ASP A 6 12.42 22.07 -14.50
CA ASP A 6 12.75 20.69 -14.84
C ASP A 6 11.82 20.21 -15.98
N PRO A 7 12.15 20.55 -17.24
CA PRO A 7 11.34 20.19 -18.42
C PRO A 7 11.16 18.68 -18.58
N GLU A 8 12.18 17.88 -18.26
CA GLU A 8 12.14 16.42 -18.37
C GLU A 8 11.19 15.81 -17.35
N ARG A 9 11.24 16.25 -16.09
CA ARG A 9 10.27 15.82 -15.08
C ARG A 9 8.86 16.25 -15.44
N ALA A 10 8.68 17.44 -16.01
CA ALA A 10 7.38 17.97 -16.40
C ALA A 10 6.68 17.15 -17.51
N LYS A 11 7.43 16.39 -18.33
CA LYS A 11 6.87 15.49 -19.35
C LYS A 11 6.20 14.24 -18.74
N ASN A 12 6.81 13.69 -17.68
CA ASN A 12 6.44 12.37 -17.13
C ASN A 12 5.63 12.44 -15.83
N ILE A 13 5.58 13.61 -15.18
CA ILE A 13 4.85 13.78 -13.93
C ILE A 13 3.34 13.95 -14.17
N ASP A 14 2.55 13.31 -13.31
CA ASP A 14 1.10 13.51 -13.29
C ASP A 14 0.76 14.92 -12.81
N ARG A 15 0.24 15.74 -13.73
CA ARG A 15 -0.10 17.15 -13.49
C ARG A 15 -1.32 17.33 -12.59
N GLN A 16 -2.15 16.30 -12.44
CA GLN A 16 -3.32 16.33 -11.57
C GLN A 16 -2.99 15.88 -10.14
N ASN A 17 -1.74 15.51 -9.88
CA ASN A 17 -1.29 15.05 -8.57
C ASN A 17 -0.51 16.16 -7.82
N PRO A 18 -1.18 16.99 -7.01
CA PRO A 18 -0.54 18.12 -6.34
C PRO A 18 0.60 17.67 -5.42
N ARG A 19 0.47 16.52 -4.74
CA ARG A 19 1.52 15.98 -3.88
C ARG A 19 2.80 15.67 -4.64
N ARG A 20 2.70 15.07 -5.84
CA ARG A 20 3.88 14.78 -6.68
C ARG A 20 4.51 16.06 -7.20
N LEU A 21 3.70 17.05 -7.59
CA LEU A 21 4.19 18.34 -8.08
C LEU A 21 4.91 19.13 -6.99
N ILE A 22 4.30 19.26 -5.81
CA ILE A 22 4.90 19.92 -4.66
C ILE A 22 6.23 19.25 -4.31
N ARG A 23 6.27 17.91 -4.21
CA ARG A 23 7.51 17.20 -3.91
C ARG A 23 8.61 17.41 -4.96
N ALA A 24 8.24 17.47 -6.24
CA ALA A 24 9.21 17.75 -7.30
C ALA A 24 9.80 19.16 -7.15
N LEU A 25 8.96 20.15 -6.84
CA LEU A 25 9.40 21.52 -6.59
C LEU A 25 10.24 21.63 -5.32
N GLU A 26 9.88 20.97 -4.22
CA GLU A 26 10.68 20.91 -3.00
C GLU A 26 12.10 20.42 -3.26
N ILE A 27 12.25 19.35 -4.05
CA ILE A 27 13.57 18.80 -4.42
C ILE A 27 14.37 19.83 -5.21
N ILE A 28 13.75 20.47 -6.20
CA ILE A 28 14.45 21.44 -7.05
C ILE A 28 14.86 22.68 -6.25
N LEU A 29 13.96 23.21 -5.42
CA LEU A 29 14.21 24.42 -4.63
C LEU A 29 15.28 24.18 -3.55
N SER A 30 15.30 22.99 -2.95
CA SER A 30 16.31 22.65 -1.92
C SER A 30 17.67 22.29 -2.51
N SER A 31 17.70 21.47 -3.57
CA SER A 31 18.96 20.99 -4.17
C SER A 31 19.53 21.92 -5.24
N LYS A 32 18.74 22.89 -5.72
CA LYS A 32 19.00 23.73 -6.91
C LYS A 32 19.29 22.92 -8.18
N LYS A 33 18.93 21.64 -8.22
CA LYS A 33 19.14 20.71 -9.33
C LYS A 33 17.80 20.09 -9.77
N PRO A 34 17.69 19.63 -11.02
CA PRO A 34 16.53 18.84 -11.47
C PRO A 34 16.29 17.62 -10.58
N VAL A 35 15.06 17.12 -10.58
CA VAL A 35 14.72 15.91 -9.83
C VAL A 35 15.57 14.75 -10.37
N PRO A 36 16.42 14.12 -9.54
CA PRO A 36 17.31 13.08 -10.01
C PRO A 36 16.50 11.91 -10.59
N SER A 37 17.00 11.34 -11.69
CA SER A 37 16.49 10.07 -12.20
C SER A 37 16.72 8.99 -11.14
N LEU A 38 15.67 8.26 -10.79
CA LEU A 38 15.78 7.08 -9.94
C LEU A 38 16.33 5.92 -10.77
N LYS A 39 17.62 5.96 -11.14
CA LYS A 39 18.33 4.74 -11.53
C LYS A 39 18.61 3.97 -10.25
N LYS A 40 17.82 2.94 -9.99
CA LYS A 40 18.07 2.00 -8.91
C LYS A 40 18.97 0.88 -9.44
N GLU A 41 20.27 1.12 -9.42
CA GLU A 41 21.21 0.02 -9.37
C GLU A 41 21.25 -0.44 -7.91
N SER A 42 20.81 -1.67 -7.67
CA SER A 42 20.90 -2.32 -6.37
C SER A 42 22.30 -2.89 -6.25
N ASN A 43 22.97 -2.67 -5.13
CA ASN A 43 24.24 -3.35 -4.80
C ASN A 43 24.04 -4.84 -4.47
N TYR A 44 22.80 -5.33 -4.54
CA TYR A 44 22.41 -6.69 -4.25
C TYR A 44 21.76 -7.33 -5.46
N GLU A 45 22.04 -8.61 -5.65
CA GLU A 45 21.20 -9.50 -6.43
C GLU A 45 19.87 -9.69 -5.69
N ILE A 46 18.76 -9.53 -6.41
CA ILE A 46 17.41 -9.56 -5.82
C ILE A 46 16.58 -10.63 -6.52
N LEU A 47 16.17 -11.65 -5.77
CA LEU A 47 15.12 -12.57 -6.17
C LEU A 47 13.75 -12.05 -5.71
N LYS A 48 12.91 -11.62 -6.67
CA LYS A 48 11.51 -11.23 -6.36
C LYS A 48 10.57 -12.41 -6.56
N ILE A 49 9.93 -12.86 -5.48
CA ILE A 49 8.91 -13.91 -5.51
C ILE A 49 7.53 -13.32 -5.23
N GLY A 50 6.56 -13.59 -6.11
CA GLY A 50 5.17 -13.16 -5.97
C GLY A 50 4.21 -14.34 -5.77
N LEU A 51 3.21 -14.20 -4.91
CA LEU A 51 2.18 -15.22 -4.74
C LEU A 51 1.07 -15.06 -5.79
N LYS A 52 0.93 -16.07 -6.66
CA LYS A 52 -0.11 -16.14 -7.68
C LYS A 52 -1.41 -16.63 -7.04
N ILE A 53 -2.39 -15.74 -6.98
CA ILE A 53 -3.74 -16.03 -6.49
C ILE A 53 -4.77 -15.50 -7.48
N ASN A 54 -5.80 -16.31 -7.76
CA ASN A 54 -6.91 -15.84 -8.60
C ASN A 54 -7.78 -14.82 -7.82
N LYS A 55 -8.44 -13.93 -8.56
CA LYS A 55 -9.22 -12.83 -7.97
C LYS A 55 -10.35 -13.30 -7.05
N LYS A 56 -11.02 -14.40 -7.40
CA LYS A 56 -12.13 -14.95 -6.62
C LYS A 56 -11.64 -15.42 -5.24
N LYS A 57 -10.57 -16.23 -5.23
CA LYS A 57 -9.95 -16.71 -4.00
C LYS A 57 -9.38 -15.59 -3.15
N LEU A 58 -8.80 -14.56 -3.77
CA LEU A 58 -8.32 -13.39 -3.05
C LEU A 58 -9.46 -12.65 -2.31
N ARG A 59 -10.63 -12.48 -2.95
CA ARG A 59 -11.81 -11.88 -2.30
C ARG A 59 -12.29 -12.73 -1.12
N GLU A 60 -12.42 -14.04 -1.31
CA GLU A 60 -12.80 -14.98 -0.24
C GLU A 60 -11.83 -14.89 0.94
N ASN A 61 -10.53 -14.86 0.67
CA ASN A 61 -9.51 -14.75 1.72
C ASN A 61 -9.59 -13.41 2.47
N ILE A 62 -9.85 -12.30 1.77
CA ILE A 62 -10.05 -10.98 2.38
C ILE A 62 -11.26 -11.00 3.30
N GLU A 63 -12.40 -11.55 2.84
CA GLU A 63 -13.61 -11.64 3.67
C GLU A 63 -13.41 -12.52 4.89
N ASN A 64 -12.78 -13.68 4.72
CA ASN A 64 -12.50 -14.60 5.82
C ASN A 64 -11.54 -14.00 6.84
N ARG A 65 -10.51 -13.29 6.37
CA ARG A 65 -9.59 -12.55 7.25
C ARG A 65 -10.32 -11.47 8.02
N LEU A 66 -11.10 -10.62 7.34
CA LEU A 66 -11.85 -9.54 8.00
C LEU A 66 -12.82 -10.08 9.07
N LYS A 67 -13.51 -11.20 8.79
CA LYS A 67 -14.35 -11.88 9.78
C LYS A 67 -13.53 -12.31 11.02
N LYS A 68 -12.34 -12.87 10.82
CA LYS A 68 -11.44 -13.28 11.91
C LYS A 68 -10.94 -12.07 12.71
N ASP A 69 -10.51 -11.01 12.04
CA ASP A 69 -9.95 -9.81 12.69
C ASP A 69 -11.02 -9.10 13.55
N LEU A 70 -12.26 -9.03 13.05
CA LEU A 70 -13.40 -8.52 13.84
C LEU A 70 -13.73 -9.42 15.04
N ARG A 71 -13.66 -10.74 14.90
CA ARG A 71 -13.87 -11.69 16.02
C ARG A 71 -12.76 -11.62 17.06
N ARG A 72 -11.51 -11.37 16.64
CA ARG A 72 -10.34 -11.20 17.51
C ARG A 72 -10.35 -9.89 18.30
N GLY A 73 -11.30 -8.99 18.04
CA GLY A 73 -11.48 -7.78 18.83
C GLY A 73 -10.66 -6.58 18.35
N ILE A 74 -10.38 -6.46 17.03
CA ILE A 74 -9.67 -5.29 16.47
C ILE A 74 -10.32 -3.94 16.83
N ILE A 75 -11.65 -3.92 17.00
CA ILE A 75 -12.40 -2.75 17.47
C ILE A 75 -12.02 -2.40 18.91
N THR A 76 -12.02 -3.39 19.80
CA THR A 76 -11.66 -3.26 21.21
C THR A 76 -10.20 -2.82 21.36
N GLU A 77 -9.30 -3.42 20.57
CA GLU A 77 -7.90 -3.03 20.52
C GLU A 77 -7.74 -1.56 20.11
N SER A 78 -8.45 -1.14 19.06
CA SER A 78 -8.41 0.24 18.55
C SER A 78 -8.95 1.25 19.57
N ALA A 79 -10.06 0.92 20.24
CA ALA A 79 -10.60 1.75 21.32
C ALA A 79 -9.60 1.88 22.48
N ARG A 80 -8.94 0.77 22.84
CA ARG A 80 -7.90 0.76 23.88
C ARG A 80 -6.69 1.61 23.49
N LEU A 81 -6.24 1.54 22.23
CA LEU A 81 -5.14 2.38 21.73
C LEU A 81 -5.50 3.87 21.82
N HIS A 82 -6.72 4.23 21.42
CA HIS A 82 -7.19 5.61 21.56
C HIS A 82 -7.20 6.06 23.03
N LYS A 83 -7.76 5.24 23.93
CA LYS A 83 -7.76 5.51 25.38
C LYS A 83 -6.36 5.68 25.97
N LYS A 84 -5.34 5.03 25.38
CA LYS A 84 -3.93 5.16 25.78
C LYS A 84 -3.22 6.39 25.18
N GLY A 85 -3.94 7.29 24.50
CA GLY A 85 -3.41 8.55 23.99
C GLY A 85 -3.19 8.60 22.47
N LEU A 86 -3.58 7.56 21.73
CA LEU A 86 -3.49 7.60 20.26
C LEU A 86 -4.58 8.52 19.70
N SER A 87 -4.21 9.68 19.17
CA SER A 87 -5.19 10.65 18.65
C SER A 87 -5.96 10.11 17.43
N TRP A 88 -7.19 10.60 17.23
CA TRP A 88 -8.00 10.27 16.05
C TRP A 88 -7.26 10.57 14.75
N LYS A 89 -6.64 11.76 14.68
CA LYS A 89 -5.80 12.16 13.55
C LYS A 89 -4.73 11.11 13.25
N ARG A 90 -4.03 10.62 14.29
CA ARG A 90 -3.00 9.61 14.11
C ARG A 90 -3.58 8.29 13.63
N MET A 91 -4.72 7.85 14.16
CA MET A 91 -5.41 6.64 13.67
C MET A 91 -5.77 6.74 12.18
N GLU A 92 -6.21 7.91 11.72
CA GLU A 92 -6.53 8.12 10.30
C GLU A 92 -5.31 8.05 9.37
N GLU A 93 -4.12 8.31 9.90
CA GLU A 93 -2.85 8.23 9.16
C GLU A 93 -2.24 6.82 9.12
N LEU A 94 -2.57 5.95 10.08
CA LEU A 94 -1.95 4.62 10.22
C LEU A 94 -2.36 3.60 9.14
N GLY A 95 -3.42 3.88 8.39
CA GLY A 95 -3.84 3.04 7.27
C GLY A 95 -5.35 2.96 7.11
N LEU A 96 -5.79 2.21 6.09
CA LEU A 96 -7.22 2.15 5.74
C LEU A 96 -8.09 1.55 6.86
N GLU A 97 -7.57 0.58 7.61
CA GLU A 97 -8.32 -0.12 8.67
C GLU A 97 -8.52 0.79 9.88
N TYR A 98 -7.42 1.33 10.42
CA TYR A 98 -7.45 2.26 11.55
C TYR A 98 -8.25 3.53 11.26
N ARG A 99 -8.19 4.05 10.04
CA ARG A 99 -9.01 5.18 9.62
C ARG A 99 -10.52 4.89 9.68
N LEU A 100 -10.95 3.70 9.25
CA LEU A 100 -12.35 3.33 9.32
C LEU A 100 -12.77 2.99 10.76
N LEU A 101 -11.88 2.39 11.54
CA LEU A 101 -12.10 2.14 12.97
C LEU A 101 -12.23 3.46 13.75
N ALA A 102 -11.39 4.46 13.46
CA ALA A 102 -11.51 5.79 14.04
C ALA A 102 -12.88 6.44 13.75
N LYS A 103 -13.38 6.31 12.51
CA LYS A 103 -14.72 6.79 12.14
C LYS A 103 -15.83 6.06 12.87
N PHE A 104 -15.70 4.75 13.00
CA PHE A 104 -16.66 3.93 13.74
C PHE A 104 -16.68 4.29 15.23
N LEU A 105 -15.51 4.43 15.86
CA LEU A 105 -15.39 4.74 17.28
C LEU A 105 -15.85 6.18 17.62
N GLN A 106 -15.83 7.08 16.64
CA GLN A 106 -16.43 8.42 16.74
C GLN A 106 -17.92 8.45 16.33
N ASN A 107 -18.56 7.30 16.14
CA ASN A 107 -19.96 7.16 15.74
C ASN A 107 -20.33 7.78 14.37
N PHE A 108 -19.36 8.10 13.51
CA PHE A 108 -19.64 8.62 12.15
C PHE A 108 -20.17 7.55 11.19
N ILE A 109 -19.95 6.27 11.49
CA ILE A 109 -20.44 5.15 10.69
C ILE A 109 -20.92 4.03 11.61
N SER A 110 -21.94 3.30 11.18
CA SER A 110 -22.44 2.12 11.88
C SER A 110 -21.47 0.93 11.77
N LYS A 111 -21.67 -0.08 12.63
CA LYS A 111 -20.91 -1.35 12.56
C LYS A 111 -21.11 -2.09 11.22
N LYS A 112 -22.30 -1.96 10.61
CA LYS A 112 -22.61 -2.55 9.30
C LYS A 112 -21.81 -1.83 8.21
N GLU A 113 -21.81 -0.50 8.21
CA GLU A 113 -21.03 0.30 7.25
C GLU A 113 -19.52 0.10 7.42
N LEU A 114 -19.02 -0.01 8.65
CA LEU A 114 -17.62 -0.33 8.93
C LEU A 114 -17.19 -1.61 8.19
N LYS A 115 -17.99 -2.69 8.30
CA LYS A 115 -17.70 -3.98 7.65
C LYS A 115 -17.67 -3.85 6.13
N GLU A 116 -18.69 -3.22 5.54
CA GLU A 116 -18.77 -3.04 4.08
C GLU A 116 -17.65 -2.16 3.54
N LYS A 117 -17.34 -1.04 4.23
CA LYS A 117 -16.24 -0.15 3.85
C LYS A 117 -14.89 -0.84 3.99
N LEU A 118 -14.64 -1.59 5.07
CA LEU A 118 -13.40 -2.35 5.25
C LEU A 118 -13.22 -3.36 4.11
N LYS A 119 -14.24 -4.17 3.82
CA LYS A 119 -14.23 -5.13 2.72
C LYS A 119 -13.87 -4.46 1.38
N THR A 120 -14.52 -3.34 1.09
CA THR A 120 -14.32 -2.58 -0.16
C THR A 120 -12.92 -1.98 -0.25
N GLU A 121 -12.46 -1.32 0.82
CA GLU A 121 -11.16 -0.64 0.84
C GLU A 121 -9.99 -1.63 0.84
N ILE A 122 -10.10 -2.76 1.54
CA ILE A 122 -9.10 -3.84 1.50
C ILE A 122 -9.03 -4.42 0.08
N TRP A 123 -10.17 -4.65 -0.57
CA TRP A 123 -10.19 -5.11 -1.97
C TRP A 123 -9.55 -4.09 -2.93
N ARG A 124 -9.88 -2.80 -2.79
CA ARG A 124 -9.28 -1.73 -3.59
C ARG A 124 -7.76 -1.67 -3.38
N TYR A 125 -7.31 -1.84 -2.14
CA TYR A 125 -5.89 -1.89 -1.81
C TYR A 125 -5.20 -3.09 -2.47
N ALA A 126 -5.77 -4.29 -2.33
CA ALA A 126 -5.25 -5.50 -2.98
C ALA A 126 -5.21 -5.37 -4.52
N LYS A 127 -6.24 -4.78 -5.13
CA LYS A 127 -6.27 -4.51 -6.59
C LYS A 127 -5.13 -3.56 -6.99
N ARG A 128 -4.89 -2.49 -6.22
CA ARG A 128 -3.78 -1.56 -6.48
C ARG A 128 -2.42 -2.27 -6.37
N GLN A 129 -2.24 -3.13 -5.37
CA GLN A 129 -1.03 -3.94 -5.24
C GLN A 129 -0.83 -4.84 -6.46
N LEU A 130 -1.86 -5.56 -6.90
CA LEU A 130 -1.79 -6.38 -8.12
C LEU A 130 -1.45 -5.54 -9.37
N THR A 131 -2.06 -4.37 -9.54
CA THR A 131 -1.73 -3.46 -10.64
C THR A 131 -0.29 -2.95 -10.56
N TRP A 132 0.22 -2.70 -9.35
CA TRP A 132 1.61 -2.30 -9.15
C TRP A 132 2.56 -3.44 -9.53
N PHE A 133 2.36 -4.64 -8.99
CA PHE A 133 3.20 -5.80 -9.29
C PHE A 133 3.15 -6.24 -10.75
N LYS A 134 2.05 -5.99 -11.47
CA LYS A 134 1.98 -6.26 -12.92
C LYS A 134 2.99 -5.46 -13.76
N LYS A 135 3.48 -4.34 -13.24
CA LYS A 135 4.49 -3.51 -13.93
C LYS A 135 5.91 -4.02 -13.70
N GLU A 136 6.12 -4.83 -12.68
CA GLU A 136 7.40 -5.46 -12.35
C GLU A 136 7.55 -6.74 -13.17
N LYS A 137 8.51 -6.75 -14.11
CA LYS A 137 8.71 -7.86 -15.05
C LYS A 137 9.55 -9.00 -14.46
N ASP A 138 10.29 -8.73 -13.39
CA ASP A 138 11.27 -9.61 -12.75
C ASP A 138 10.71 -10.39 -11.55
N ILE A 139 9.38 -10.43 -11.39
CA ILE A 139 8.72 -11.21 -10.33
C ILE A 139 8.47 -12.64 -10.80
N PHE A 140 9.01 -13.60 -10.06
CA PHE A 140 8.68 -15.02 -10.20
C PHE A 140 7.37 -15.35 -9.46
N TRP A 141 6.30 -15.55 -10.22
CA TRP A 141 4.97 -15.84 -9.69
C TRP A 141 4.78 -17.33 -9.37
N ILE A 142 4.57 -17.67 -8.10
CA ILE A 142 4.42 -19.05 -7.62
C ILE A 142 3.05 -19.27 -6.97
N SER A 143 2.57 -20.52 -7.01
CA SER A 143 1.31 -20.94 -6.35
C SER A 143 1.53 -21.89 -5.18
N SER A 144 2.76 -22.33 -4.90
CA SER A 144 3.05 -23.33 -3.88
C SER A 144 4.39 -23.12 -3.17
N LYS A 145 4.48 -23.54 -1.91
CA LYS A 145 5.70 -23.49 -1.10
C LYS A 145 6.87 -24.26 -1.74
N PRO A 146 6.69 -25.49 -2.29
CA PRO A 146 7.79 -26.20 -2.93
C PRO A 146 8.41 -25.45 -4.12
N ALA A 147 7.60 -24.73 -4.90
CA ALA A 147 8.11 -23.89 -5.98
C ALA A 147 8.96 -22.72 -5.45
N ALA A 148 8.53 -22.09 -4.35
CA ALA A 148 9.31 -21.06 -3.66
C ALA A 148 10.69 -21.61 -3.24
N CYS A 149 10.72 -22.76 -2.59
CA CYS A 149 11.96 -23.35 -2.09
C CYS A 149 12.95 -23.67 -3.22
N ARG A 150 12.47 -24.11 -4.39
CA ARG A 150 13.35 -24.34 -5.54
C ARG A 150 13.98 -23.04 -6.07
N LEU A 151 13.18 -21.98 -6.21
CA LEU A 151 13.70 -20.68 -6.65
C LEU A 151 14.74 -20.12 -5.67
N VAL A 152 14.48 -20.25 -4.36
CA VAL A 152 15.43 -19.80 -3.33
C VAL A 152 16.72 -20.61 -3.38
N LYS A 153 16.65 -21.94 -3.53
CA LYS A 153 17.85 -22.78 -3.67
C LYS A 153 18.69 -22.38 -4.88
N ASN A 154 18.07 -22.24 -6.04
CA ASN A 154 18.77 -21.87 -7.28
C ASN A 154 19.33 -20.45 -7.29
N PHE A 155 18.87 -19.59 -6.37
CA PHE A 155 19.37 -18.22 -6.25
C PHE A 155 20.53 -18.12 -5.26
N LEU A 156 20.62 -19.04 -4.29
CA LEU A 156 21.67 -19.05 -3.27
C LEU A 156 22.85 -19.97 -3.62
N CYS A 157 22.63 -20.94 -4.51
CA CYS A 157 23.61 -21.92 -4.99
C CYS A 157 24.03 -21.57 -6.41
#